data_AF-A0A929HV90-F1
#
_entry.id   AF-A0A929HV90-F1
#
_cell.length_a   1.000
_cell.length_b   1.000
_cell.length_c   1.000
_cell.angle_alpha   90.00
_cell.angle_beta   90.00
_cell.angle_gamma   90.00
#
_symmetry.space_group_name_H-M   'P 1'
#
loop_
_entity.id
_entity.type
_entity.pdbx_description
1 polymer ?
#
loop_
_entity_poly.entity_id
_entity_poly.type
_entity_poly.pdbx_seq_one_letter_code
_entity_poly.pdbx_strand_id
1 'polypeptide(L)'
;EIYTAATSKAKAGEECDDTMCMQDIGISFQSELVASANVVRNPSGYILTLNVTNVFDDVVVMSESVPCKGCDEFQVVERLKTLSEI
;
A
#
# COMPACT_ATOMS: atom_id res chain seq x y z
N GLU A 1 -17.19 0.97 0.65
CA GLU A 1 -17.96 0.03 1.50
C GLU A 1 -17.16 -1.21 1.91
N ILE A 2 -16.35 -1.80 1.02
CA ILE A 2 -15.50 -2.98 1.34
C ILE A 2 -14.43 -2.68 2.41
N TYR A 3 -13.74 -1.54 2.30
CA TYR A 3 -12.76 -1.08 3.30
C TYR A 3 -13.37 -0.89 4.70
N THR A 4 -14.62 -0.44 4.79
CA THR A 4 -15.31 -0.20 6.06
C THR A 4 -15.79 -1.50 6.70
N ALA A 5 -16.18 -2.49 5.88
CA ALA A 5 -16.57 -3.81 6.38
C ALA A 5 -15.37 -4.58 6.95
N ALA A 6 -14.21 -4.54 6.28
CA ALA A 6 -12.97 -5.17 6.77
C ALA A 6 -12.50 -4.56 8.09
N THR A 7 -12.53 -3.22 8.19
CA THR A 7 -12.16 -2.49 9.43
C THR A 7 -13.17 -2.65 10.56
N SER A 8 -14.44 -2.96 10.29
CA SER A 8 -15.43 -3.24 11.35
C SER A 8 -15.31 -4.63 11.98
N LYS A 9 -14.62 -5.56 11.31
CA LYS A 9 -14.32 -6.91 11.85
C LYS A 9 -13.03 -6.95 12.66
N ALA A 10 -12.07 -6.08 12.37
CA ALA A 10 -10.93 -5.83 13.24
C ALA A 10 -11.40 -4.96 14.41
N LYS A 11 -11.66 -5.57 15.56
CA LYS A 11 -11.91 -4.80 16.79
C LYS A 11 -10.75 -3.82 17.00
N ALA A 12 -11.07 -2.61 17.45
CA ALA A 12 -10.06 -1.66 17.90
C ALA A 12 -9.12 -2.35 18.91
N GLY A 13 -7.89 -2.63 18.49
CA GLY A 13 -6.86 -3.29 19.27
C GLY A 13 -6.40 -4.68 18.78
N GLU A 14 -6.97 -5.23 17.70
CA GLU A 14 -6.40 -6.41 17.04
C GLU A 14 -5.48 -5.94 15.91
N GLU A 15 -4.17 -6.10 16.09
CA GLU A 15 -3.19 -5.90 15.03
C GLU A 15 -3.53 -6.89 13.90
N CYS A 16 -4.19 -6.41 12.85
CA CYS A 16 -4.03 -7.05 11.56
C CYS A 16 -2.54 -7.00 11.25
N ASP A 17 -1.84 -8.13 11.34
CA ASP A 17 -0.58 -8.28 10.64
C ASP A 17 -0.83 -7.86 9.18
N ASP A 18 -0.07 -6.88 8.69
CA ASP A 18 -0.26 -6.25 7.37
C ASP A 18 -0.43 -7.33 6.28
N THR A 19 0.25 -8.46 6.49
CA THR A 19 0.16 -9.71 5.72
C THR A 19 -1.27 -10.28 5.65
N MET A 20 -1.92 -10.52 6.79
CA MET A 20 -3.27 -11.11 6.85
C MET A 20 -4.31 -10.17 6.22
N CYS A 21 -4.16 -8.86 6.41
CA CYS A 21 -5.04 -7.87 5.79
C CYS A 21 -4.96 -7.90 4.26
N MET A 22 -3.75 -7.98 3.71
CA MET A 22 -3.53 -8.04 2.27
C MET A 22 -4.01 -9.36 1.66
N GLN A 23 -3.90 -10.48 2.37
CA GLN A 23 -4.45 -11.77 1.95
C GLN A 23 -5.97 -11.75 1.88
N ASP A 24 -6.64 -11.23 2.91
CA ASP A 24 -8.11 -11.09 2.93
C ASP A 24 -8.61 -10.19 1.80
N ILE A 25 -7.87 -9.11 1.51
CA ILE A 25 -8.11 -8.23 0.35
C ILE A 25 -7.96 -9.04 -0.95
N GLY A 26 -6.84 -9.72 -1.16
CA GLY A 26 -6.57 -10.50 -2.35
C GLY A 26 -7.62 -11.56 -2.65
N ILE A 27 -8.04 -12.31 -1.63
CA ILE A 27 -9.11 -13.32 -1.71
C ILE A 27 -10.45 -12.66 -2.04
N SER A 28 -10.78 -11.55 -1.36
CA SER A 28 -12.04 -10.82 -1.55
C SER A 28 -12.16 -10.20 -2.96
N PHE A 29 -11.04 -9.74 -3.52
CA PHE A 29 -10.96 -9.19 -4.88
C PHE A 29 -10.78 -10.26 -5.97
N GLN A 30 -10.63 -11.55 -5.61
CA GLN A 30 -10.22 -12.64 -6.51
C GLN A 30 -8.98 -12.27 -7.34
N SER A 31 -8.09 -11.47 -6.76
CA SER A 31 -6.90 -10.93 -7.42
C SER A 31 -5.67 -11.63 -6.88
N GLU A 32 -4.91 -12.27 -7.76
CA GLU A 32 -3.61 -12.87 -7.41
C GLU A 32 -2.57 -11.81 -7.02
N LEU A 33 -2.65 -10.62 -7.61
CA LEU A 33 -1.70 -9.54 -7.39
C LEU A 33 -2.39 -8.33 -6.75
N VAL A 34 -1.80 -7.82 -5.67
CA VAL A 34 -2.24 -6.60 -4.99
C VAL A 34 -1.12 -5.57 -5.03
N ALA A 35 -1.42 -4.39 -5.57
CA ALA A 35 -0.53 -3.24 -5.56
C ALA A 35 -0.79 -2.37 -4.33
N SER A 36 0.25 -2.06 -3.55
CA SER A 36 0.19 -1.18 -2.38
C SER A 36 1.22 -0.06 -2.51
N ALA A 37 0.77 1.18 -2.28
CA ALA A 37 1.64 2.35 -2.26
C ALA A 37 1.83 2.83 -0.82
N ASN A 38 3.08 2.94 -0.39
CA ASN A 38 3.48 3.38 0.95
C ASN A 38 4.19 4.71 0.87
N VAL A 39 3.87 5.63 1.77
CA VAL A 39 4.51 6.95 1.86
C VAL A 39 5.12 7.11 3.24
N VAL A 40 6.45 7.23 3.29
CA VAL A 40 7.21 7.44 4.53
C VAL A 40 7.78 8.85 4.54
N ARG A 41 7.44 9.64 5.56
CA ARG A 41 8.02 10.97 5.76
C ARG A 41 9.38 10.84 6.46
N ASN A 42 10.37 11.60 5.99
CA ASN A 42 11.64 11.81 6.67
C ASN A 42 11.96 13.32 6.77
N PRO A 43 13.01 13.75 7.49
CA PRO A 43 13.35 15.17 7.62
C PRO A 43 13.65 15.89 6.30
N SER A 44 13.97 15.16 5.24
CA SER A 44 14.33 15.69 3.92
C SER A 44 13.19 15.65 2.90
N GLY A 45 12.02 15.15 3.28
CA GLY A 45 10.85 15.00 2.40
C GLY A 45 10.15 13.66 2.61
N TYR A 46 9.86 12.96 1.51
CA TYR A 46 9.12 11.71 1.52
C TYR A 46 9.82 10.64 0.69
N ILE A 47 9.58 9.39 1.06
CA ILE A 47 9.93 8.21 0.26
C ILE A 47 8.61 7.54 -0.10
N LEU A 48 8.36 7.40 -1.40
CA LEU A 48 7.17 6.75 -1.93
C LEU A 48 7.60 5.38 -2.45
N THR A 49 6.91 4.32 -2.05
CA THR A 49 7.21 2.96 -2.48
C THR A 49 5.95 2.30 -3.01
N LEU A 50 6.01 1.75 -4.22
CA LEU A 50 4.98 0.89 -4.80
C LEU A 50 5.45 -0.56 -4.73
N ASN A 51 4.67 -1.41 -4.06
CA ASN A 51 4.90 -2.84 -4.01
C ASN A 51 3.76 -3.56 -4.72
N VAL A 52 4.08 -4.56 -5.54
CA VAL A 52 3.10 -5.53 -6.04
C VAL A 52 3.42 -6.86 -5.38
N THR A 53 2.42 -7.38 -4.68
CA THR A 53 2.53 -8.62 -3.89
C THR A 53 1.63 -9.68 -4.48
N ASN A 54 2.16 -10.88 -4.67
CA ASN A 54 1.33 -12.07 -4.87
C ASN A 54 0.76 -12.47 -3.51
N VAL A 55 -0.56 -12.38 -3.37
CA VAL A 55 -1.25 -12.60 -2.09
C VAL A 55 -1.38 -14.07 -1.71
N PHE A 56 -1.23 -14.99 -2.65
CA PHE A 56 -1.29 -16.42 -2.35
C PHE A 56 0.00 -16.92 -1.71
N ASP A 57 1.13 -16.42 -2.20
CA ASP A 57 2.45 -16.80 -1.71
C ASP A 57 3.04 -15.79 -0.71
N ASP A 58 2.38 -14.65 -0.53
CA ASP A 58 2.85 -13.49 0.24
C ASP A 58 4.25 -12.99 -0.19
N VAL A 59 4.47 -12.95 -1.51
CA VAL A 59 5.76 -12.57 -2.10
C VAL A 59 5.63 -11.24 -2.83
N VAL A 60 6.49 -10.28 -2.48
CA VAL A 60 6.66 -9.05 -3.26
C VAL A 60 7.32 -9.39 -4.59
N VAL A 61 6.57 -9.31 -5.68
CA VAL A 61 7.03 -9.61 -7.04
C VAL A 61 7.57 -8.38 -7.77
N MET A 62 7.19 -7.18 -7.32
CA MET A 62 7.72 -5.91 -7.81
C MET A 62 7.80 -4.91 -6.66
N SER A 63 8.88 -4.15 -6.60
CA SER A 63 9.04 -3.04 -5.66
C SER A 63 9.77 -1.89 -6.33
N GLU A 64 9.14 -0.73 -6.36
CA GLU A 64 9.76 0.51 -6.86
C GLU A 64 9.67 1.60 -5.79
N SER A 65 10.79 2.29 -5.57
CA SER A 65 10.87 3.38 -4.60
C SER A 65 11.38 4.65 -5.24
N VAL A 66 10.65 5.76 -5.03
CA VAL A 66 11.01 7.07 -5.56
C VAL A 66 11.11 8.07 -4.39
N PRO A 67 12.25 8.77 -4.24
CA PRO A 67 12.36 9.85 -3.28
C PRO A 67 11.64 11.12 -3.78
N CYS A 68 10.99 11.83 -2.86
CA CYS A 68 10.37 13.14 -3.07
C CYS A 68 10.98 14.14 -2.09
N LYS A 69 12.09 14.77 -2.48
CA LYS A 69 12.82 15.72 -1.62
C LYS A 69 12.17 17.09 -1.64
N GLY A 70 11.94 17.67 -0.46
CA GLY A 70 11.32 19.00 -0.32
C GLY A 70 9.89 19.11 -0.85
N CYS A 71 9.25 17.98 -1.13
CA CYS A 71 7.87 17.95 -1.60
C CYS A 71 6.91 18.35 -0.48
N ASP A 72 5.86 19.07 -0.81
CA ASP A 72 4.68 19.20 0.05
C ASP A 72 3.73 18.00 -0.11
N GLU A 73 2.66 17.94 0.69
CA GLU A 73 1.68 16.86 0.61
C GLU A 73 0.95 16.75 -0.74
N PHE A 74 0.77 17.85 -1.47
CA PHE A 74 0.09 17.84 -2.76
C PHE A 74 1.01 17.24 -3.84
N GLN A 75 2.29 17.62 -3.81
CA GLN A 75 3.31 17.08 -4.71
C GLN A 75 3.54 15.58 -4.49
N VAL A 76 3.40 15.10 -3.25
CA VAL A 76 3.42 13.65 -2.96
C VAL A 76 2.28 12.93 -3.67
N VAL A 77 1.07 13.49 -3.65
CA VAL A 77 -0.09 12.91 -4.36
C VAL A 77 0.13 12.89 -5.87
N GLU A 78 0.70 13.95 -6.43
CA GLU A 78 1.05 13.98 -7.87
C GLU A 78 2.09 12.91 -8.21
N ARG A 79 3.10 12.74 -7.36
CA ARG A 79 4.16 11.75 -7.58
C ARG A 79 3.65 10.31 -7.44
N LEU A 80 2.70 10.06 -6.55
CA LEU A 80 2.01 8.77 -6.44
C LEU A 80 1.23 8.42 -7.72
N LYS A 81 0.62 9.41 -8.39
CA LYS A 81 -0.06 9.17 -9.67
C LYS A 81 0.92 8.69 -10.74
N THR A 82 2.09 9.31 -10.84
CA THR A 82 3.13 8.86 -11.79
C THR A 82 3.58 7.43 -11.50
N LEU A 83 3.70 7.05 -10.22
CA LEU A 83 4.02 5.66 -9.84
C LEU A 83 2.92 4.68 -10.23
N SER A 84 1.65 5.10 -10.27
CA SER A 84 0.53 4.25 -10.68
C SER A 84 0.33 4.12 -12.19
N GLU A 85 1.10 4.85 -13.00
CA GLU A 85 1.07 4.81 -14.47
C GLU A 85 2.04 3.77 -15.07
N ILE A 86 2.73 3.00 -14.22
CA ILE A 86 3.62 1.89 -14.58
C ILE A 86 2.78 0.65 -14.92
#